data_AF-A0A821HZN5-F1
#
_entry.id   AF-A0A821HZN5-F1
#
_cell.length_a   1.000
_cell.length_b   1.000
_cell.length_c   1.000
_cell.angle_alpha   90.00
_cell.angle_beta   90.00
_cell.angle_gamma   90.00
#
_symmetry.space_group_name_H-M   'P 1'
#
loop_
_entity.id
_entity.type
_entity.pdbx_description
1 polymer ?
#
loop_
_entity_poly.entity_id
_entity_poly.type
_entity_poly.pdbx_seq_one_letter_code
_entity_poly.pdbx_strand_id
1 'polypeptide(L)' 'MTWNRSEEELRKLLDDVNTWHPNIKLDYKIGYSLPFLDVQLTNNNGILSTCVYHKPAAEPYVTPFTSDHP' A
#
# COMPACT_ATOMS: atom_id res chain seq x y z
N MET A 1 1.51 -4.94 10.03
CA MET A 1 0.47 -5.01 11.08
C MET A 1 0.17 -6.48 11.31
N THR A 2 0.28 -6.96 12.54
CA THR A 2 -0.16 -8.31 12.91
C THR A 2 -1.56 -8.18 13.50
N TRP A 3 -2.47 -9.09 13.14
CA TRP A 3 -3.87 -9.05 13.55
C TRP A 3 -4.28 -10.38 14.15
N ASN A 4 -4.98 -10.32 15.28
CA ASN A 4 -5.26 -11.49 16.12
C ASN A 4 -6.73 -11.92 16.03
N ARG A 5 -7.56 -11.18 15.28
CA ARG A 5 -9.00 -11.43 15.15
C ARG A 5 -9.37 -11.82 13.72
N SER A 6 -10.66 -11.92 13.42
CA SER A 6 -11.10 -12.32 12.08
C SER A 6 -10.77 -11.27 11.02
N GLU A 7 -10.76 -11.70 9.75
CA GLU A 7 -10.57 -10.81 8.60
C GLU A 7 -11.72 -9.81 8.49
N GLU A 8 -12.96 -10.25 8.77
CA GLU A 8 -14.14 -9.39 8.71
C GLU A 8 -14.06 -8.23 9.70
N GLU A 9 -13.54 -8.49 10.91
CA GLU A 9 -13.31 -7.44 11.90
C GLU A 9 -12.23 -6.46 11.46
N LEU A 10 -11.17 -6.94 10.82
CA LEU A 10 -10.12 -6.07 10.28
C LEU A 10 -10.67 -5.16 9.18
N ARG A 11 -11.51 -5.69 8.28
CA ARG A 11 -12.13 -4.91 7.21
C ARG A 11 -13.01 -3.80 7.76
N LYS A 12 -13.88 -4.10 8.74
CA LYS A 12 -14.71 -3.10 9.41
C LYS A 12 -13.86 -1.97 10.02
N LEU A 13 -12.79 -2.33 10.73
CA LEU A 13 -11.87 -1.35 11.30
C LEU A 13 -11.27 -0.43 10.22
N LEU A 14 -10.84 -1.00 9.08
CA LEU A 14 -10.27 -0.23 7.99
C LEU A 14 -11.29 0.73 7.36
N ASP A 15 -12.55 0.29 7.20
CA ASP A 15 -13.64 1.13 6.69
C ASP A 15 -13.99 2.27 7.65
N ASP A 16 -14.03 2.00 8.95
CA ASP A 16 -14.27 3.00 9.99
C ASP A 16 -13.17 4.08 9.99
N VAL A 17 -11.90 3.67 9.90
CA VAL A 17 -10.75 4.58 9.89
C VAL A 17 -10.73 5.42 8.60
N ASN A 18 -11.07 4.82 7.45
CA ASN A 18 -11.23 5.55 6.18
C ASN A 18 -12.34 6.61 6.26
N THR A 19 -13.40 6.34 7.03
CA THR A 19 -14.50 7.30 7.23
C THR A 19 -14.09 8.45 8.16
N TRP A 20 -13.33 8.16 9.21
CA TRP A 20 -12.85 9.17 10.16
C TRP A 20 -11.79 10.10 9.59
N HIS A 21 -10.95 9.60 8.69
CA HIS A 21 -9.87 10.37 8.10
C HIS A 21 -10.08 10.53 6.59
N PRO A 22 -10.91 11.50 6.15
CA PRO A 22 -11.22 11.67 4.72
C PRO A 22 -9.99 11.99 3.85
N ASN A 23 -8.91 12.47 4.47
CA ASN A 23 -7.65 12.78 3.79
C ASN A 23 -6.65 11.61 3.76
N ILE A 24 -6.93 10.50 4.45
CA ILE A 24 -6.04 9.33 4.55
C ILE A 24 -6.83 8.10 4.14
N LYS A 25 -6.48 7.52 3.00
CA LYS A 25 -7.07 6.28 2.52
C LYS A 25 -6.17 5.08 2.84
N LEU A 26 -6.69 4.15 3.62
CA LEU A 26 -6.13 2.84 3.88
C LEU A 26 -6.70 1.85 2.87
N ASP A 27 -5.85 1.35 1.98
CA ASP A 27 -6.21 0.28 1.05
C ASP A 27 -5.89 -1.09 1.66
N TYR A 28 -6.86 -2.01 1.57
CA TYR A 28 -6.71 -3.39 1.97
C TYR A 28 -6.46 -4.29 0.76
N LYS A 29 -5.37 -5.06 0.77
CA LYS A 29 -5.05 -6.02 -0.30
C LYS A 29 -4.63 -7.35 0.32
N ILE A 30 -5.31 -8.43 -0.06
CA ILE A 30 -4.85 -9.81 0.17
C ILE A 30 -4.32 -10.32 -1.16
N GLY A 31 -3.08 -10.79 -1.15
CA GLY A 31 -2.49 -11.40 -2.32
C GLY A 31 -1.33 -12.30 -1.94
N TYR A 32 -0.97 -13.19 -2.86
CA TYR A 32 0.24 -13.98 -2.74
C TYR A 32 1.49 -13.17 -3.05
N SER A 33 1.35 -11.96 -3.60
CA SER A 33 2.48 -11.10 -3.90
C SER A 33 2.18 -9.67 -3.49
N LEU A 34 3.13 -9.00 -2.84
CA LEU A 34 3.00 -7.58 -2.48
C LEU A 34 4.35 -6.88 -2.43
N PRO A 35 4.41 -5.60 -2.85
CA PRO A 35 5.58 -4.76 -2.63
C PRO A 35 5.65 -4.33 -1.16
N PHE A 36 6.81 -4.50 -0.54
CA PHE A 36 7.09 -4.07 0.82
C PHE A 36 8.50 -3.48 0.87
N LEU A 37 8.61 -2.20 1.24
CA LEU A 37 9.87 -1.43 1.12
C LEU A 37 10.39 -1.52 -0.33
N ASP A 38 11.61 -2.03 -0.51
CA ASP A 38 12.30 -2.18 -1.81
C ASP A 38 12.27 -3.63 -2.34
N VAL A 39 11.43 -4.50 -1.75
CA VAL A 39 11.32 -5.90 -2.14
C VAL A 39 9.90 -6.28 -2.53
N GLN A 40 9.79 -7.14 -3.54
CA GLN A 40 8.56 -7.82 -3.89
C GLN A 40 8.55 -9.14 -3.13
N LEU A 41 7.62 -9.29 -2.19
CA LEU A 41 7.38 -10.54 -1.49
C LEU A 41 6.42 -11.39 -2.32
N THR A 42 6.72 -12.67 -2.51
CA THR A 42 5.79 -13.63 -3.13
C THR A 42 5.73 -14.92 -2.31
N ASN A 43 4.54 -15.34 -1.93
CA ASN A 43 4.23 -16.58 -1.26
C ASN A 43 3.81 -17.64 -2.29
N ASN A 44 4.69 -18.61 -2.52
CA ASN A 44 4.45 -19.76 -3.37
C ASN A 44 4.05 -20.96 -2.50
N ASN A 45 2.75 -21.09 -2.21
CA ASN A 45 2.18 -22.21 -1.44
C ASN A 45 2.90 -22.48 -0.09
N GLY A 46 3.19 -21.42 0.66
CA GLY A 46 3.88 -21.48 1.95
C GLY A 46 5.38 -21.20 1.89
N ILE A 47 5.96 -21.12 0.68
CA ILE A 47 7.37 -20.76 0.49
C ILE A 47 7.46 -19.27 0.14
N LEU A 48 8.07 -18.47 1.01
CA LEU A 48 8.30 -17.06 0.76
C LEU A 48 9.51 -16.88 -0.17
N SER A 49 9.36 -16.06 -1.21
CA SER A 49 10.41 -15.63 -2.13
C SER A 49 10.44 -14.11 -2.22
N THR A 50 11.64 -13.56 -2.46
CA THR A 50 11.86 -12.11 -2.55
C THR A 50 12.62 -11.77 -3.83
N CYS A 51 12.28 -10.65 -4.45
CA CYS A 51 13.09 -10.03 -5.50
C CYS A 51 13.07 -8.50 -5.34
N VAL A 52 13.98 -7.81 -6.04
CA VAL A 52 14.06 -6.34 -5.99
C VAL A 52 12.82 -5.73 -6.61
N TYR A 53 12.14 -4.86 -5.86
CA TYR A 53 10.98 -4.11 -6.34
C TYR A 53 11.38 -2.67 -6.66
N HIS A 54 11.21 -2.29 -7.92
CA HIS A 54 11.35 -0.90 -8.33
C HIS A 54 9.97 -0.26 -8.31
N LYS A 55 9.74 0.63 -7.35
CA LYS A 55 8.51 1.42 -7.31
C LYS A 55 8.37 2.16 -8.65
N PRO A 56 7.21 2.06 -9.33
CA PRO A 56 6.98 2.86 -10.53
C PRO A 56 7.26 4.33 -10.20
N ALA A 57 8.10 4.98 -11.00
CA ALA A 57 8.31 6.41 -10.86
C ALA A 57 6.94 7.09 -10.96
N ALA A 58 6.67 8.03 -10.04
CA ALA A 58 5.52 8.90 -10.22
C ALA A 58 5.63 9.55 -11.61
N GLU A 59 4.50 9.70 -12.30
CA GLU A 59 4.49 10.43 -13.56
C GLU A 59 5.19 11.79 -13.35
N PRO A 60 6.06 12.21 -14.28
CA PRO A 60 6.74 13.49 -14.15
C PRO A 60 5.68 14.58 -14.06
N TYR A 61 5.53 15.16 -12.86
CA TYR A 61 4.67 16.31 -12.67
C TYR A 61 5.36 17.49 -13.35
N VAL A 62 4.86 17.89 -14.51
CA VAL A 62 5.32 19.09 -15.19
C VAL A 62 4.73 20.27 -14.44
N THR A 63 5.55 20.95 -13.63
CA THR A 63 5.13 22.21 -13.00
C THR A 63 4.92 23.26 -14.10
N PRO A 64 3.83 24.05 -14.05
CA PRO A 64 3.65 25.19 -14.94
C PRO A 64 4.82 26.18 -14.77
N PHE A 65 5.18 26.91 -15.83
CA PHE A 65 6.25 27.93 -15.79
C PHE A 65 5.98 29.09 -14.81
N THR A 66 4.76 29.20 -14.27
CA THR A 66 4.35 30.16 -13.24
C THR A 66 4.43 29.59 -11.82
N SER A 67 4.93 28.37 -11.66
CA SER A 67 5.08 27.71 -10.37
C SER A 67 6.27 28.31 -9.61
N ASP A 68 6.04 29.40 -8.86
CA ASP A 68 6.96 29.89 -7.83
C ASP A 68 6.95 28.93 -6.64
N HIS A 69 7.63 27.79 -6.78
CA HIS A 69 8.00 26.98 -5.63
C HIS A 69 9.37 27.48 -5.12
N PRO A 70 9.51 27.89 -3.85
CA PRO A 70 10.81 28.27 -3.28
C PRO A 70 11.79 27.10 -3.22
#